data_AF-A0A661QU02-F1
#
_entry.id   AF-A0A661QU02-F1
#
_cell.length_a   1.000
_cell.length_b   1.000
_cell.length_c   1.000
_cell.angle_alpha   90.00
_cell.angle_beta   90.00
_cell.angle_gamma   90.00
#
_symmetry.space_group_name_H-M   'P 1'
#
loop_
_entity.id
_entity.type
_entity.pdbx_description
1 polymer ?
#
loop_
_entity_poly.entity_id
_entity_poly.type
_entity_poly.pdbx_seq_one_letter_code
_entity_poly.pdbx_strand_id
1 'polypeptide(L)'
;MAKIVSDNLLVRIAKKGEVKIIDLGKLFNDNPNRVISVMGTVNEDGSPNTAPISLFYAPEDKTIIAGMVKTSQTVANIKRDGRLIIEVLYEGDIGFGISGQGKIIKAPLDCSDATLAVKIEVSGVKRDTSPAQIITSGPKSTLRSEKAGEYEKSVLNEIRNS
;
A
#
# COMPACT_ATOMS: atom_id res chain seq x y z
N MET A 1 -5.43 20.47 -4.22
CA MET A 1 -4.22 20.38 -5.09
C MET A 1 -3.27 19.43 -4.39
N ALA A 2 -2.75 18.44 -5.12
CA ALA A 2 -1.92 17.41 -4.53
C ALA A 2 -0.53 17.94 -4.16
N LYS A 3 -0.06 17.66 -2.95
CA LYS A 3 1.24 18.14 -2.45
C LYS A 3 1.93 17.04 -1.66
N ILE A 4 3.24 16.86 -1.83
CA ILE A 4 4.06 16.03 -0.94
C ILE A 4 4.07 16.70 0.45
N VAL A 5 3.64 15.95 1.46
CA VAL A 5 3.47 16.41 2.84
C VAL A 5 4.34 15.65 3.84
N SER A 6 4.94 14.53 3.44
CA SER A 6 5.89 13.77 4.24
C SER A 6 6.85 12.99 3.33
N ASP A 7 8.01 12.60 3.86
CA ASP A 7 8.96 11.66 3.24
C ASP A 7 8.81 10.23 3.81
N ASN A 8 7.82 10.02 4.69
CA ASN A 8 7.57 8.77 5.40
C ASN A 8 6.07 8.61 5.73
N LEU A 9 5.69 7.45 6.27
CA LEU A 9 4.30 7.06 6.55
C LEU A 9 3.64 7.79 7.73
N LEU A 10 4.40 8.57 8.52
CA LEU A 10 3.86 9.46 9.55
C LEU A 10 3.64 10.86 8.97
N VAL A 11 2.39 11.15 8.63
CA VAL A 11 2.02 12.44 8.05
C VAL A 11 1.57 13.39 9.15
N ARG A 12 2.30 14.51 9.31
CA ARG A 12 1.92 15.60 10.22
C ARG A 12 1.17 16.68 9.46
N ILE A 13 -0.09 16.90 9.81
CA ILE A 13 -0.92 17.94 9.22
C ILE A 13 -1.24 18.99 10.26
N ALA A 14 -0.68 20.19 10.08
CA ALA A 14 -1.04 21.36 10.87
C ALA A 14 -2.24 22.09 10.23
N LYS A 15 -3.29 22.33 11.02
CA LYS A 15 -4.45 23.14 10.59
C LYS A 15 -4.94 23.97 11.77
N LYS A 16 -4.93 25.31 11.62
CA LYS A 16 -5.47 26.27 12.61
C LYS A 16 -4.96 26.06 14.04
N GLY A 17 -3.67 25.74 14.20
CA GLY A 17 -3.04 25.53 15.52
C GLY A 17 -3.13 24.11 16.07
N GLU A 18 -3.92 23.24 15.44
CA GLU A 18 -3.96 21.81 15.77
C GLU A 18 -3.04 21.02 14.86
N VAL A 19 -2.32 20.05 15.45
CA VAL A 19 -1.49 19.09 14.71
C VAL A 19 -2.18 17.74 14.75
N LYS A 20 -2.63 17.27 13.59
CA LYS A 20 -3.11 15.90 13.40
C LYS A 20 -1.96 15.05 12.86
N ILE A 21 -1.68 13.93 13.54
CA ILE A 21 -0.77 12.90 13.04
C ILE A 21 -1.62 11.81 12.38
N ILE A 22 -1.29 11.48 11.14
CA ILE A 22 -1.89 10.36 10.41
C ILE A 22 -0.78 9.33 10.22
N ASP A 23 -0.98 8.16 10.82
CA ASP A 23 -0.06 7.03 10.75
C ASP A 23 -0.58 6.03 9.70
N LEU A 24 -0.03 6.11 8.49
CA LEU A 24 -0.40 5.23 7.39
C LEU A 24 0.14 3.80 7.58
N GLY A 25 1.26 3.66 8.29
CA GLY A 25 1.82 2.34 8.62
C GLY A 25 0.89 1.58 9.57
N LYS A 26 0.39 2.26 10.61
CA LYS A 26 -0.63 1.72 11.51
C LYS A 26 -1.92 1.35 10.78
N LEU A 27 -2.38 2.17 9.83
CA LEU A 27 -3.56 1.83 9.01
C LEU A 27 -3.39 0.49 8.28
N PHE A 28 -2.22 0.26 7.67
CA PHE A 28 -1.92 -1.02 7.02
C PHE A 28 -1.76 -2.18 8.00
N ASN A 29 -1.13 -1.94 9.16
CA ASN A 29 -0.85 -2.99 10.13
C ASN A 29 -2.09 -3.45 10.90
N ASP A 30 -2.93 -2.50 11.35
CA ASP A 30 -4.19 -2.79 12.03
C ASP A 30 -5.23 -3.34 11.06
N ASN A 31 -5.18 -2.89 9.80
CA ASN A 31 -6.04 -3.29 8.70
C ASN A 31 -7.54 -3.45 9.07
N PRO A 32 -8.17 -2.47 9.75
CA PRO A 32 -9.44 -2.65 10.47
C PRO A 32 -10.62 -3.05 9.59
N ASN A 33 -10.49 -2.92 8.26
CA ASN A 33 -11.55 -3.24 7.29
C ASN A 33 -11.00 -3.84 5.98
N ARG A 34 -9.85 -4.53 6.01
CA ARG A 34 -9.19 -5.03 4.77
C ARG A 34 -9.00 -3.91 3.75
N VAL A 35 -8.28 -2.87 4.16
CA VAL A 35 -8.00 -1.67 3.38
C VAL A 35 -7.45 -2.09 2.03
N ILE A 36 -8.16 -1.72 0.96
CA ILE A 36 -7.68 -1.88 -0.41
C ILE A 36 -7.07 -0.56 -0.83
N SER A 37 -5.79 -0.60 -1.16
CA SER A 37 -5.09 0.52 -1.80
C SER A 37 -4.82 0.18 -3.27
N VAL A 38 -4.72 1.20 -4.12
CA VAL A 38 -4.43 1.01 -5.55
C VAL A 38 -2.95 1.25 -5.79
N MET A 39 -2.23 0.22 -6.22
CA MET A 39 -0.83 0.34 -6.61
C MET A 39 -0.73 0.67 -8.10
N GLY A 40 -0.09 1.80 -8.42
CA GLY A 40 0.31 2.20 -9.76
C GLY A 40 1.75 1.78 -10.07
N THR A 41 1.96 1.23 -11.25
CA THR A 41 3.26 0.89 -11.84
C THR A 41 3.29 1.34 -13.30
N VAL A 42 4.45 1.28 -13.94
CA VAL A 42 4.62 1.63 -15.36
C VAL A 42 4.82 0.35 -16.16
N ASN A 43 4.18 0.22 -17.32
CA ASN A 43 4.39 -0.87 -18.28
C ASN A 43 5.65 -0.63 -19.13
N GLU A 44 6.05 -1.61 -19.93
CA GLU A 44 7.26 -1.52 -20.76
C GLU A 44 7.14 -0.44 -21.84
N ASP A 45 5.95 -0.25 -22.39
CA ASP A 45 5.61 0.81 -23.35
C ASP A 45 5.43 2.20 -22.69
N GLY A 46 5.65 2.31 -21.38
CA GLY A 46 5.46 3.55 -20.62
C GLY A 46 4.03 3.83 -20.18
N SER A 47 3.04 3.00 -20.56
CA SER A 47 1.66 3.17 -20.13
C SER A 47 1.49 2.87 -18.62
N PRO A 48 0.52 3.50 -17.93
CA PRO A 48 0.26 3.19 -16.53
C PRO A 48 -0.43 1.83 -16.37
N ASN A 49 -0.11 1.12 -15.30
CA ASN A 49 -0.79 -0.08 -14.84
C ASN A 49 -1.21 0.09 -13.38
N THR A 50 -2.44 -0.30 -13.03
CA THR A 50 -2.95 -0.22 -11.66
C THR A 50 -3.45 -1.58 -11.18
N ALA A 51 -3.27 -1.86 -9.89
CA ALA A 51 -3.80 -3.07 -9.25
C ALA A 51 -4.27 -2.77 -7.82
N PRO A 52 -5.45 -3.25 -7.39
CA PRO A 52 -5.85 -3.22 -5.99
C PRO A 52 -5.03 -4.22 -5.18
N ILE A 53 -4.45 -3.76 -4.07
CA ILE A 53 -3.61 -4.56 -3.15
C ILE A 53 -4.08 -4.31 -1.71
N SER A 54 -4.17 -5.37 -0.91
CA SER A 54 -4.58 -5.31 0.50
C SER A 54 -3.60 -5.99 1.46
N LEU A 55 -2.58 -6.67 0.94
CA LEU A 55 -1.61 -7.44 1.73
C LEU A 55 -0.38 -6.57 2.02
N PHE A 56 -0.57 -5.52 2.82
CA PHE A 56 0.51 -4.63 3.24
C PHE A 56 0.90 -4.86 4.70
N TYR A 57 2.18 -4.67 4.97
CA TYR A 57 2.74 -4.56 6.31
C TYR A 57 3.78 -3.44 6.31
N ALA A 58 3.76 -2.56 7.29
CA ALA A 58 4.73 -1.48 7.45
C ALA A 58 5.53 -1.72 8.75
N PRO A 59 6.73 -2.33 8.67
CA PRO A 59 7.58 -2.53 9.85
C PRO A 59 8.13 -1.21 10.41
N GLU A 60 8.28 -0.20 9.55
CA GLU A 60 8.89 1.10 9.85
C GLU A 60 8.25 2.21 9.01
N ASP A 61 8.47 3.46 9.39
CA ASP A 61 7.87 4.62 8.72
C ASP A 61 8.32 4.81 7.26
N LYS A 62 9.42 4.18 6.83
CA LYS A 62 9.96 4.29 5.45
C LYS A 62 9.90 2.99 4.66
N THR A 63 9.27 1.95 5.20
CA THR A 63 9.27 0.63 4.59
C THR A 63 7.85 0.06 4.56
N ILE A 64 7.44 -0.46 3.41
CA ILE A 64 6.27 -1.32 3.27
C ILE A 64 6.73 -2.65 2.70
N ILE A 65 6.22 -3.76 3.23
CA ILE A 65 6.31 -5.08 2.61
C ILE A 65 4.93 -5.45 2.09
N ALA A 66 4.86 -5.86 0.83
CA ALA A 66 3.62 -6.22 0.13
C ALA A 66 3.65 -7.67 -0.35
N GLY A 67 2.59 -8.42 -0.06
CA GLY A 67 2.32 -9.73 -0.65
C GLY A 67 1.65 -9.58 -2.01
N MET A 68 2.22 -10.19 -3.07
CA MET A 68 1.73 -10.02 -4.44
C MET A 68 1.75 -11.33 -5.23
N VAL A 69 0.77 -11.50 -6.14
CA VAL A 69 0.75 -12.64 -7.06
C VAL A 69 1.94 -12.54 -8.04
N LYS A 70 2.78 -13.56 -8.05
CA LYS A 70 4.06 -13.64 -8.78
C LYS A 70 3.91 -13.42 -10.29
N THR A 71 2.78 -13.81 -10.87
CA THR A 71 2.51 -13.74 -12.31
C THR A 71 1.77 -12.46 -12.72
N SER A 72 1.54 -11.51 -11.80
CA SER A 72 0.86 -10.26 -12.12
C SER A 72 1.72 -9.31 -12.96
N GLN A 73 1.07 -8.49 -13.79
CA GLN A 73 1.72 -7.42 -14.55
C GLN A 73 2.44 -6.43 -13.61
N THR A 74 1.85 -6.13 -12.45
CA THR A 74 2.45 -5.25 -11.43
C THR A 74 3.80 -5.79 -10.96
N VAL A 75 3.93 -7.09 -10.72
CA VAL A 75 5.21 -7.73 -10.37
C VAL A 75 6.20 -7.67 -11.52
N ALA A 76 5.75 -7.96 -12.75
CA ALA A 76 6.61 -7.86 -13.94
C ALA A 76 7.16 -6.42 -14.10
N ASN A 77 6.32 -5.42 -13.87
CA ASN A 77 6.70 -4.02 -13.88
C ASN A 77 7.72 -3.71 -12.78
N ILE A 78 7.48 -4.10 -11.52
CA ILE A 78 8.42 -3.86 -10.40
C ILE A 78 9.80 -4.48 -10.66
N LYS A 79 9.84 -5.67 -11.27
CA LYS A 79 11.12 -6.32 -11.65
C LYS A 79 11.93 -5.49 -12.65
N ARG A 80 11.24 -4.87 -13.62
CA ARG A 80 11.87 -4.07 -14.69
C ARG A 80 12.17 -2.65 -14.23
N ASP A 81 11.22 -2.04 -13.54
CA ASP A 81 11.20 -0.66 -13.08
C ASP A 81 10.54 -0.61 -11.70
N GLY A 82 11.37 -0.50 -10.66
CA GLY A 82 10.90 -0.53 -9.28
C GLY A 82 10.02 0.67 -8.88
N ARG A 83 9.88 1.71 -9.71
CA ARG A 83 9.10 2.90 -9.36
C ARG A 83 7.61 2.57 -9.27
N LEU A 84 6.98 2.96 -8.17
CA LEU A 84 5.56 2.74 -7.93
C LEU A 84 4.93 3.86 -7.09
N ILE A 85 3.61 3.91 -7.11
CA ILE A 85 2.80 4.71 -6.18
C ILE A 85 1.68 3.86 -5.59
N ILE A 86 1.31 4.08 -4.34
CA ILE A 86 0.16 3.44 -3.67
C ILE A 86 -0.83 4.54 -3.29
N GLU A 87 -2.03 4.51 -3.85
CA GLU A 87 -3.12 5.40 -3.46
C GLU A 87 -4.00 4.73 -2.41
N VAL A 88 -4.14 5.36 -1.24
CA VAL A 88 -5.02 4.92 -0.16
C VAL A 88 -6.15 5.92 0.04
N LEU A 89 -7.39 5.41 -0.03
CA LEU A 89 -8.61 6.13 0.29
C LEU A 89 -9.29 5.42 1.46
N TYR A 90 -9.53 6.13 2.56
CA TYR A 90 -10.13 5.55 3.76
C TYR A 90 -10.98 6.56 4.54
N GLU A 91 -11.84 6.07 5.42
CA GLU A 91 -12.65 6.92 6.30
C GLU A 91 -11.78 7.84 7.19
N GLY A 92 -12.34 8.97 7.60
CA GLY A 92 -11.60 9.97 8.38
C GLY A 92 -10.80 10.98 7.55
N ASP A 93 -11.22 11.20 6.30
CA ASP A 93 -10.59 12.07 5.31
C ASP A 93 -9.16 11.64 4.94
N ILE A 94 -8.96 10.33 4.79
CA ILE A 94 -7.67 9.75 4.39
C ILE A 94 -7.67 9.61 2.86
N GLY A 95 -6.84 10.42 2.21
CA GLY A 95 -6.56 10.35 0.77
C GLY A 95 -5.09 10.67 0.53
N PHE A 96 -4.27 9.64 0.33
CA PHE A 96 -2.82 9.80 0.18
C PHE A 96 -2.24 8.90 -0.92
N GLY A 97 -1.39 9.48 -1.74
CA GLY A 97 -0.50 8.76 -2.64
C GLY A 97 0.89 8.57 -2.02
N ILE A 98 1.36 7.33 -1.90
CA ILE A 98 2.66 6.97 -1.31
C ILE A 98 3.58 6.54 -2.46
N SER A 99 4.61 7.33 -2.75
CA SER A 99 5.59 7.04 -3.80
C SER A 99 6.78 6.29 -3.23
N GLY A 100 7.30 5.32 -3.98
CA GLY A 100 8.44 4.52 -3.53
C GLY A 100 9.09 3.68 -4.62
N GLN A 101 10.07 2.88 -4.19
CA GLN A 101 10.77 1.94 -5.05
C GLN A 101 10.62 0.52 -4.49
N GLY A 102 10.04 -0.38 -5.30
CA GLY A 102 9.82 -1.78 -4.99
C GLY A 102 10.98 -2.66 -5.42
N LYS A 103 11.32 -3.64 -4.59
CA LYS A 103 12.24 -4.74 -4.88
C LYS A 103 11.67 -6.05 -4.34
N ILE A 104 11.76 -7.12 -5.12
CA ILE A 104 11.39 -8.46 -4.65
C ILE A 104 12.42 -8.94 -3.64
N ILE A 105 11.97 -9.31 -2.44
CA ILE A 105 12.82 -9.81 -1.36
C ILE A 105 12.66 -11.31 -1.10
N LYS A 106 11.52 -11.89 -1.51
CA LYS A 106 11.26 -13.34 -1.41
C LYS A 106 10.31 -13.80 -2.51
N ALA A 107 10.67 -14.84 -3.26
CA ALA A 107 9.83 -15.40 -4.32
C ALA A 107 10.18 -16.89 -4.59
N PRO A 108 9.27 -17.85 -4.34
CA PRO A 108 7.95 -17.67 -3.73
C PRO A 108 8.00 -17.42 -2.22
N LEU A 109 6.86 -17.10 -1.62
CA LEU A 109 6.61 -17.26 -0.19
C LEU A 109 6.49 -18.75 0.15
N ASP A 110 6.88 -19.13 1.37
CA ASP A 110 6.80 -20.52 1.85
C ASP A 110 5.34 -20.97 1.98
N CYS A 111 4.43 -20.04 2.34
CA CYS A 111 3.01 -20.35 2.44
C CYS A 111 2.30 -20.43 1.08
N SER A 112 2.93 -20.00 -0.03
CA SER A 112 2.31 -20.01 -1.36
C SER A 112 3.29 -19.83 -2.52
N ASP A 113 3.38 -20.85 -3.39
CA ASP A 113 4.15 -20.81 -4.64
C ASP A 113 3.72 -19.72 -5.64
N ALA A 114 2.48 -19.24 -5.49
CA ALA A 114 1.87 -18.22 -6.34
C ALA A 114 2.17 -16.79 -5.88
N THR A 115 2.67 -16.61 -4.66
CA THR A 115 2.82 -15.30 -4.02
C THR A 115 4.28 -15.01 -3.71
N LEU A 116 4.63 -13.73 -3.71
CA LEU A 116 5.96 -13.23 -3.37
C LEU A 116 5.88 -12.01 -2.44
N ALA A 117 7.01 -11.63 -1.85
CA ALA A 117 7.15 -10.39 -1.08
C ALA A 117 7.93 -9.33 -1.87
N VAL A 118 7.37 -8.12 -1.90
CA VAL A 118 8.03 -6.90 -2.38
C VAL A 118 8.30 -5.98 -1.20
N LYS A 119 9.56 -5.59 -0.98
CA LYS A 119 9.91 -4.47 -0.10
C LYS A 119 9.81 -3.18 -0.91
N ILE A 120 9.18 -2.17 -0.33
CA ILE A 120 8.96 -0.86 -0.90
C ILE A 120 9.61 0.17 0.01
N GLU A 121 10.58 0.88 -0.53
CA GLU A 121 11.21 2.01 0.16
C GLU A 121 10.43 3.28 -0.16
N VAL A 122 9.85 3.89 0.87
CA VAL A 122 9.01 5.08 0.75
C VAL A 122 9.91 6.30 0.53
N SER A 123 9.57 7.07 -0.50
CA SER A 123 10.28 8.30 -0.88
C SER A 123 9.45 9.56 -0.70
N GLY A 124 8.14 9.43 -0.59
CA GLY A 124 7.25 10.56 -0.39
C GLY A 124 5.80 10.16 -0.20
N VAL A 125 5.08 10.96 0.58
CA VAL A 125 3.64 10.85 0.78
C VAL A 125 2.99 12.15 0.34
N LYS A 126 2.09 12.03 -0.63
CA LYS A 126 1.30 13.10 -1.24
C LYS A 126 -0.08 13.10 -0.63
N ARG A 127 -0.58 14.27 -0.26
CA ARG A 127 -1.96 14.45 0.18
C ARG A 127 -2.84 14.73 -1.03
N ASP A 128 -3.83 13.86 -1.26
CA ASP A 128 -4.73 13.90 -2.42
C ASP A 128 -6.18 14.31 -2.08
N THR A 129 -6.45 14.64 -0.82
CA THR A 129 -7.75 15.18 -0.40
C THR A 129 -8.07 16.53 -1.04
N SER A 130 -9.35 16.79 -1.29
CA SER A 130 -9.87 18.07 -1.80
C SER A 130 -10.17 19.06 -0.66
N PRO A 131 -10.02 20.38 -0.85
CA PRO A 131 -10.56 21.36 0.11
C PRO A 131 -12.10 21.44 0.08
N ALA A 132 -12.75 20.97 -0.99
CA ALA A 132 -14.19 21.08 -1.18
C ALA A 132 -14.97 19.85 -0.71
N GLN A 133 -14.30 18.72 -0.51
CA GLN A 133 -14.92 17.43 -0.22
C GLN A 133 -14.06 16.66 0.78
N ILE A 134 -14.71 15.88 1.64
CA ILE A 134 -14.06 14.97 2.56
C ILE A 134 -14.33 13.52 2.16
N ILE A 135 -13.34 12.65 2.37
CA ILE A 135 -13.54 11.20 2.18
C ILE A 135 -14.26 10.64 3.41
N THR A 136 -15.51 10.21 3.22
CA THR A 136 -16.33 9.62 4.27
C THR A 136 -16.16 8.09 4.39
N SER A 137 -15.75 7.42 3.30
CA SER A 137 -15.44 5.99 3.29
C SER A 137 -14.48 5.65 2.15
N GLY A 138 -13.60 4.67 2.39
CA GLY A 138 -12.84 3.98 1.36
C GLY A 138 -13.57 2.74 0.81
N PRO A 139 -12.96 2.02 -0.16
CA PRO A 139 -13.44 0.72 -0.61
C PRO A 139 -13.38 -0.30 0.54
N LYS A 140 -14.40 -1.16 0.60
CA LYS A 140 -14.51 -2.26 1.58
C LYS A 140 -14.49 -3.60 0.85
N SER A 141 -13.97 -4.64 1.49
CA SER A 141 -13.99 -6.00 0.93
C SER A 141 -14.39 -7.05 1.94
N THR A 142 -14.91 -8.16 1.43
CA THR A 142 -15.24 -9.36 2.20
C THR A 142 -14.52 -10.57 1.60
N LEU A 143 -14.22 -11.55 2.44
CA LEU A 143 -13.59 -12.79 2.01
C LEU A 143 -14.58 -13.61 1.17
N ARG A 144 -14.06 -14.27 0.13
CA ARG A 144 -14.86 -15.19 -0.68
C ARG A 144 -15.09 -16.55 0.00
N SER A 145 -14.26 -16.91 0.98
CA SER A 145 -14.32 -18.16 1.73
C SER A 145 -13.41 -18.12 2.95
N GLU A 146 -13.55 -19.08 3.86
CA GLU A 146 -12.63 -19.28 4.99
C GLU A 146 -11.19 -19.51 4.52
N LYS A 147 -11.01 -20.34 3.48
CA LYS A 147 -9.71 -20.58 2.82
C LYS A 147 -9.04 -19.30 2.34
N ALA A 148 -9.80 -18.32 1.83
CA ALA A 148 -9.25 -17.01 1.46
C ALA A 148 -8.73 -16.24 2.69
N GLY A 149 -9.41 -16.37 3.83
CA GLY A 149 -8.97 -15.78 5.09
C GLY A 149 -7.73 -16.44 5.67
N GLU A 150 -7.62 -17.77 5.58
CA GLU A 150 -6.41 -18.52 5.98
C GLU A 150 -5.21 -18.15 5.11
N TYR A 151 -5.43 -18.05 3.79
CA TYR A 151 -4.42 -17.57 2.85
C TYR A 151 -3.94 -16.16 3.21
N GLU A 152 -4.84 -15.21 3.40
CA GLU A 152 -4.49 -13.82 3.77
C GLU A 152 -3.69 -13.77 5.08
N LYS A 153 -4.14 -14.50 6.12
CA LYS A 153 -3.42 -14.60 7.40
C LYS A 153 -2.01 -15.18 7.23
N SER A 154 -1.86 -16.23 6.42
CA SER A 154 -0.58 -16.90 6.21
C SER A 154 0.41 -15.98 5.50
N VAL A 155 -0.03 -15.29 4.44
CA VAL A 155 0.80 -14.32 3.74
C VAL A 155 1.19 -13.15 4.65
N LEU A 156 0.23 -12.56 5.38
CA LEU A 156 0.51 -11.45 6.30
C LEU A 156 1.49 -11.85 7.42
N ASN A 157 1.37 -13.06 7.95
CA ASN A 157 2.30 -13.57 8.96
C ASN A 157 3.70 -13.76 8.38
N GLU A 158 3.82 -14.24 7.14
CA GLU A 158 5.12 -14.46 6.52
C GLU A 158 5.82 -13.15 6.16
N ILE A 159 5.10 -12.19 5.55
CA ILE A 159 5.71 -10.89 5.20
C ILE A 159 6.10 -10.05 6.43
N ARG A 160 5.48 -10.30 7.58
CA ARG A 160 5.88 -9.68 8.87
C ARG A 160 7.23 -10.15 9.37
N ASN A 161 7.68 -11.33 8.93
CA ASN A 161 8.94 -11.95 9.34
C ASN A 161 9.99 -11.94 8.22
N SER A 162 9.75 -11.21 7.12
CA SER A 162 10.62 -11.15 5.94
C SER A 162 11.63 -10.00 5.98
#